data_AF-A0A1G6D4W3-F1
#
_entry.id   AF-A0A1G6D4W3-F1
#
_cell.length_a   1.000
_cell.length_b   1.000
_cell.length_c   1.000
_cell.angle_alpha   90.00
_cell.angle_beta   90.00
_cell.angle_gamma   90.00
#
_symmetry.space_group_name_H-M   'P 1'
#
loop_
_entity.id
_entity.type
_entity.pdbx_description
1 polymer ?
#
loop_
_entity_poly.entity_id
_entity_poly.type
_entity_poly.pdbx_seq_one_letter_code
_entity_poly.pdbx_strand_id
1 'polypeptide(L)'
;MKFTYEHFELNNVLSFKADLAQQDKVELISDKLLEDGLYTTCPKVFKVTEDTQHFDVLLPMNREIENVPDGLDYYPSFCCDKCIYTRYLDFDTDYNSMWNELKAFAEKEGQIVKDIYLVQIPIPGGIVTDVYAEV
;
A
#
# COMPACT_ATOMS: atom_id res chain seq x y z
N MET A 1 -10.55 -9.77 15.72
CA MET A 1 -9.68 -8.74 15.12
C MET A 1 -9.80 -7.46 15.94
N LYS A 2 -8.71 -6.68 16.10
CA LYS A 2 -8.73 -5.43 16.87
C LYS A 2 -8.37 -4.29 15.93
N PHE A 3 -9.26 -3.30 15.83
CA PHE A 3 -9.01 -2.06 15.10
C PHE A 3 -8.46 -0.99 16.04
N THR A 4 -7.48 -0.23 15.57
CA THR A 4 -6.97 0.99 16.22
C THR A 4 -6.90 2.12 15.21
N TYR A 5 -6.64 3.34 15.68
CA TYR A 5 -6.36 4.47 14.78
C TYR A 5 -4.87 4.79 14.79
N GLU A 6 -4.28 4.93 13.61
CA GLU A 6 -2.86 5.23 13.44
C GLU A 6 -2.65 6.28 12.35
N HIS A 7 -1.50 6.95 12.44
CA HIS A 7 -0.95 7.83 11.40
C HIS A 7 -0.11 6.99 10.45
N PHE A 8 -0.30 7.16 9.15
CA PHE A 8 0.47 6.47 8.12
C PHE A 8 1.15 7.47 7.19
N GLU A 9 2.47 7.37 7.07
CA GLU A 9 3.25 8.29 6.27
C GLU A 9 4.38 7.57 5.53
N LEU A 10 4.55 7.93 4.27
CA LEU A 10 5.65 7.50 3.41
C LEU A 10 6.32 8.75 2.84
N ASN A 11 7.62 8.68 2.64
CA ASN A 11 8.41 9.77 2.07
C ASN A 11 9.12 9.30 0.80
N ASN A 12 9.33 10.21 -0.14
CA ASN A 12 9.96 9.96 -1.44
C ASN A 12 9.32 8.78 -2.19
N VAL A 13 8.02 8.86 -2.46
CA VAL A 13 7.26 7.73 -3.00
C VAL A 13 7.21 7.80 -4.52
N LEU A 14 7.68 6.75 -5.19
CA LEU A 14 7.30 6.48 -6.57
C LEU A 14 6.01 5.67 -6.61
N SER A 15 5.11 5.97 -7.53
CA SER A 15 3.90 5.18 -7.71
C SER A 15 3.65 4.81 -9.16
N PHE A 16 2.93 3.71 -9.36
CA PHE A 16 2.39 3.36 -10.67
C PHE A 16 1.15 2.48 -10.53
N LYS A 17 0.32 2.50 -11.56
CA LYS A 17 -0.85 1.63 -11.67
C LYS A 17 -0.46 0.23 -12.12
N ALA A 18 -0.98 -0.75 -11.42
CA ALA A 18 -0.86 -2.15 -11.78
C ALA A 18 -2.20 -2.88 -11.62
N ASP A 19 -2.34 -3.96 -12.37
CA ASP A 19 -3.45 -4.91 -12.24
C ASP A 19 -2.97 -6.11 -11.42
N LEU A 20 -3.88 -6.84 -10.78
CA LEU A 20 -3.54 -8.06 -10.01
C LEU A 20 -2.79 -9.10 -10.85
N ALA A 21 -3.08 -9.16 -12.14
CA ALA A 21 -2.41 -10.05 -13.08
C ALA A 21 -0.96 -9.62 -13.42
N GLN A 22 -0.49 -8.45 -12.97
CA GLN A 22 0.79 -7.86 -13.33
C GLN A 22 1.78 -7.80 -12.16
N GLN A 23 1.68 -8.69 -11.17
CA GLN A 23 2.59 -8.70 -10.02
C GLN A 23 4.08 -8.82 -10.45
N ASP A 24 4.38 -9.61 -11.48
CA ASP A 24 5.74 -9.74 -12.05
C ASP A 24 6.30 -8.42 -12.62
N LYS A 25 5.42 -7.50 -13.05
CA LYS A 25 5.81 -6.18 -13.55
C LYS A 25 6.33 -5.29 -12.41
N VAL A 26 5.86 -5.50 -11.19
CA VAL A 26 6.31 -4.77 -10.00
C VAL A 26 7.76 -5.09 -9.67
N GLU A 27 8.14 -6.37 -9.73
CA GLU A 27 9.52 -6.79 -9.53
C GLU A 27 10.44 -6.26 -10.64
N LEU A 28 10.00 -6.36 -11.91
CA LEU A 28 10.78 -5.83 -13.03
C LEU A 28 11.07 -4.32 -12.92
N ILE A 29 10.09 -3.53 -12.47
CA ILE A 29 10.29 -2.09 -12.21
C ILE A 29 11.28 -1.89 -11.06
N SER A 30 11.15 -2.68 -9.99
CA SER A 30 12.03 -2.59 -8.82
C SER A 30 13.49 -2.89 -9.18
N ASP A 31 13.74 -3.90 -10.01
CA ASP A 31 15.08 -4.27 -10.49
C ASP A 31 15.70 -3.16 -11.34
N LYS A 32 14.93 -2.56 -12.26
CA LYS A 32 15.41 -1.43 -13.08
C LYS A 32 15.75 -0.21 -12.25
N LEU A 33 14.92 0.14 -11.27
CA LEU A 33 15.21 1.24 -10.35
C LEU A 33 16.52 0.99 -9.60
N LEU A 34 16.77 -0.27 -9.21
CA LEU A 34 17.99 -0.65 -8.51
C LEU A 34 19.25 -0.46 -9.37
N GLU A 35 19.18 -0.72 -10.67
CA GLU A 35 20.28 -0.45 -11.62
C GLU A 35 20.67 1.04 -11.64
N ASP A 36 19.70 1.94 -11.42
CA ASP A 36 19.90 3.39 -11.30
C ASP A 36 20.25 3.86 -9.87
N GLY A 37 20.49 2.92 -8.96
CA GLY A 37 20.80 3.19 -7.55
C GLY A 37 19.60 3.67 -6.73
N LEU A 38 18.38 3.44 -7.22
CA LEU A 38 17.13 3.73 -6.53
C LEU A 38 16.58 2.44 -5.93
N TYR A 39 16.40 2.43 -4.61
CA TYR A 39 15.89 1.24 -3.92
C TYR A 39 14.85 1.61 -2.88
N THR A 40 13.94 0.68 -2.60
CA THR A 40 12.87 0.90 -1.63
C THR A 40 13.42 0.87 -0.20
N THR A 41 12.97 1.79 0.64
CA THR A 41 13.39 1.90 2.05
C THR A 41 12.50 1.14 3.02
N CYS A 42 11.30 0.77 2.59
CA CYS A 42 10.37 -0.05 3.34
C CYS A 42 9.66 -1.04 2.40
N PRO A 43 8.83 -1.95 2.95
CA PRO A 43 8.01 -2.83 2.13
C PRO A 43 7.11 -2.05 1.17
N LYS A 44 6.79 -2.68 0.04
CA LYS A 44 5.91 -2.10 -0.99
C LYS A 44 4.52 -1.93 -0.41
N VAL A 45 3.85 -0.86 -0.81
CA VAL A 45 2.50 -0.55 -0.34
C VAL A 45 1.54 -0.60 -1.50
N PHE A 46 0.45 -1.35 -1.34
CA PHE A 46 -0.61 -1.44 -2.34
C PHE A 46 -1.75 -0.55 -1.89
N LYS A 47 -2.02 0.51 -2.64
CA LYS A 47 -3.23 1.31 -2.49
C LYS A 47 -4.34 0.63 -3.28
N VAL A 48 -5.31 0.11 -2.55
CA VAL A 48 -6.49 -0.56 -3.09
C VAL A 48 -7.68 0.36 -2.92
N THR A 49 -8.40 0.59 -4.02
CA THR A 49 -9.69 1.29 -4.02
C THR A 49 -10.84 0.29 -3.97
N GLU A 50 -12.06 0.77 -3.81
CA GLU A 50 -13.26 -0.09 -3.85
C GLU A 50 -13.39 -0.86 -5.17
N ASP A 51 -12.89 -0.28 -6.27
CA ASP A 51 -12.67 -1.02 -7.51
C ASP A 51 -11.39 -1.85 -7.38
N THR A 52 -11.57 -3.16 -7.16
CA THR A 52 -10.48 -4.12 -6.90
C THR A 52 -9.74 -4.55 -8.16
N GLN A 53 -10.11 -4.06 -9.34
CA GLN A 53 -9.45 -4.43 -10.60
C GLN A 53 -8.08 -3.77 -10.78
N HIS A 54 -7.87 -2.62 -10.14
CA HIS A 54 -6.65 -1.83 -10.25
C HIS A 54 -6.14 -1.47 -8.85
N PHE A 55 -4.82 -1.43 -8.68
CA PHE A 55 -4.19 -0.87 -7.50
C PHE A 55 -3.03 0.04 -7.90
N ASP A 56 -2.79 1.06 -7.09
CA ASP A 56 -1.56 1.82 -7.17
C ASP A 56 -0.51 1.13 -6.29
N VAL A 57 0.64 0.82 -6.88
CA VAL A 57 1.81 0.36 -6.13
C VAL A 57 2.58 1.59 -5.72
N LEU A 58 2.83 1.74 -4.43
CA LEU A 58 3.63 2.79 -3.85
C LEU A 58 4.97 2.19 -3.40
N LEU A 59 6.05 2.79 -3.88
CA LEU A 59 7.45 2.41 -3.64
C LEU A 59 8.16 3.56 -2.93
N PRO A 60 8.32 3.49 -1.59
CA PRO A 60 9.05 4.51 -0.84
C PRO A 60 10.55 4.39 -1.10
N MET A 61 11.17 5.44 -1.64
CA MET A 61 12.52 5.41 -2.18
C MET A 61 13.55 5.97 -1.20
N ASN A 62 14.82 5.61 -1.41
CA ASN A 62 15.96 6.04 -0.61
C ASN A 62 16.32 7.53 -0.73
N ARG A 63 15.81 8.23 -1.74
CA ARG A 63 16.06 9.65 -1.99
C ARG A 63 14.96 10.27 -2.85
N GLU A 64 14.94 11.59 -2.90
CA GLU A 64 14.14 12.37 -3.85
C GLU A 64 14.52 12.02 -5.29
N ILE A 65 13.50 11.98 -6.17
CA ILE A 65 13.63 11.59 -7.57
C ILE A 65 13.44 12.83 -8.44
N GLU A 66 14.55 13.41 -8.91
CA GLU A 66 14.50 14.60 -9.78
C GLU A 66 13.97 14.27 -11.19
N ASN A 67 14.31 13.09 -11.70
CA ASN A 67 13.91 12.62 -13.02
C ASN A 67 13.05 11.36 -12.87
N VAL A 68 11.74 11.56 -12.86
CA VAL A 68 10.78 10.47 -12.69
C VAL A 68 10.77 9.60 -13.97
N PRO A 69 11.00 8.28 -13.88
CA PRO A 69 10.93 7.40 -15.04
C PRO A 69 9.54 7.40 -15.70
N ASP A 70 9.50 7.22 -17.01
CA ASP A 70 8.24 7.20 -17.78
C ASP A 70 7.24 6.17 -17.23
N GLY A 71 5.99 6.62 -17.02
CA GLY A 71 4.91 5.78 -16.51
C GLY A 71 4.91 5.60 -14.99
N LEU A 72 5.79 6.29 -14.27
CA LEU A 72 5.75 6.44 -12.82
C LEU A 72 5.34 7.87 -12.44
N ASP A 73 4.73 8.02 -11.27
CA ASP A 73 4.51 9.30 -10.61
C ASP A 73 5.41 9.40 -9.37
N TYR A 74 5.74 10.62 -8.93
CA TYR A 74 6.53 10.86 -7.72
C TYR A 74 5.79 11.78 -6.75
N TYR A 75 5.80 11.39 -5.47
CA TYR A 75 5.25 12.15 -4.36
C TYR A 75 6.35 12.38 -3.32
N PRO A 76 6.67 13.64 -2.97
CA PRO A 76 7.63 13.93 -1.91
C PRO A 76 7.23 13.31 -0.57
N SER A 77 5.93 13.32 -0.28
CA SER A 77 5.33 12.69 0.89
C SER A 77 3.93 12.19 0.54
N PHE A 78 3.56 11.08 1.17
CA PHE A 78 2.23 10.49 1.13
C PHE A 78 1.77 10.29 2.57
N CYS A 79 0.62 10.85 2.95
CA CYS A 79 0.18 10.87 4.34
C CYS A 79 -1.32 10.55 4.47
N CYS A 80 -1.65 9.71 5.46
CA CYS A 80 -2.98 9.49 5.98
C CYS A 80 -2.95 9.76 7.49
N ASP A 81 -3.49 10.92 7.89
CA ASP A 81 -3.41 11.42 9.27
C ASP A 81 -4.20 10.57 10.28
N LYS A 82 -5.28 9.94 9.80
CA LYS A 82 -6.15 9.08 10.60
C LYS A 82 -6.60 7.89 9.76
N CYS A 83 -5.94 6.77 9.97
CA CYS A 83 -6.30 5.51 9.34
C CYS A 83 -6.79 4.51 10.40
N ILE A 84 -7.79 3.70 10.06
CA ILE A 84 -8.08 2.48 10.82
C ILE A 84 -6.95 1.48 10.52
N TYR A 85 -6.29 1.00 11.56
CA TYR A 85 -5.23 0.02 11.47
C TYR A 85 -5.69 -1.36 11.93
N THR A 86 -5.26 -2.39 11.20
CA THR A 86 -5.30 -3.80 11.63
C THR A 86 -4.16 -4.58 10.98
N ARG A 87 -3.79 -5.72 11.57
CA ARG A 87 -2.73 -6.61 11.07
C ARG A 87 -3.26 -8.01 10.84
N TYR A 88 -2.88 -8.59 9.72
CA TYR A 88 -3.19 -9.96 9.34
C TYR A 88 -1.91 -10.79 9.20
N LEU A 89 -1.95 -12.03 9.65
CA LEU A 89 -0.90 -13.02 9.42
C LEU A 89 -1.37 -13.96 8.31
N ASP A 90 -0.49 -14.20 7.33
CA ASP A 90 -0.72 -15.09 6.20
C ASP A 90 -1.96 -14.67 5.41
N PHE A 91 -1.81 -13.59 4.64
CA PHE A 91 -2.90 -12.91 3.94
C PHE A 91 -3.43 -13.75 2.76
N ASP A 92 -4.13 -14.83 3.10
CA ASP A 92 -5.04 -15.60 2.24
C ASP A 92 -6.48 -15.04 2.38
N THR A 93 -6.60 -13.83 2.93
CA THR A 93 -7.88 -13.21 3.28
C THR A 93 -8.52 -12.64 2.03
N ASP A 94 -9.77 -13.03 1.75
CA ASP A 94 -10.60 -12.43 0.72
C ASP A 94 -10.65 -10.90 0.92
N TYR A 95 -10.05 -10.16 -0.02
CA TYR A 95 -10.00 -8.70 -0.01
C TYR A 95 -11.38 -8.07 0.20
N ASN A 96 -12.43 -8.69 -0.34
CA ASN A 96 -13.79 -8.21 -0.17
C ASN A 96 -14.26 -8.32 1.29
N SER A 97 -13.88 -9.40 1.99
CA SER A 97 -14.20 -9.57 3.41
C SER A 97 -13.51 -8.51 4.26
N MET A 98 -12.21 -8.28 4.05
CA MET A 98 -11.45 -7.23 4.73
C MET A 98 -12.07 -5.84 4.49
N TRP A 99 -12.40 -5.53 3.23
CA TRP A 99 -13.01 -4.26 2.85
C TRP A 99 -14.35 -4.04 3.58
N ASN A 100 -15.20 -5.07 3.60
CA ASN A 100 -16.50 -5.03 4.27
C ASN A 100 -16.37 -4.87 5.79
N GLU A 101 -15.40 -5.54 6.42
CA GLU A 101 -15.13 -5.41 7.85
C GLU A 101 -14.68 -3.99 8.23
N LEU A 102 -13.78 -3.41 7.44
CA LEU A 102 -13.30 -2.04 7.65
C LEU A 102 -14.40 -1.01 7.43
N LYS A 103 -15.23 -1.19 6.39
CA LYS A 103 -16.43 -0.36 6.14
C LYS A 103 -17.40 -0.42 7.32
N ALA A 104 -17.75 -1.61 7.79
CA ALA A 104 -18.67 -1.78 8.91
C ALA A 104 -18.15 -1.13 10.21
N PHE A 105 -16.84 -1.21 10.45
CA PHE A 105 -16.23 -0.52 11.59
C PHE A 105 -16.27 1.01 11.42
N ALA A 106 -15.88 1.54 10.26
CA ALA A 106 -15.91 2.97 9.98
C ALA A 106 -17.33 3.55 10.10
N GLU A 107 -18.33 2.88 9.54
CA GLU A 107 -19.74 3.30 9.59
C GLU A 107 -20.26 3.38 11.04
N LYS A 108 -19.88 2.42 11.89
CA LYS A 108 -20.24 2.42 13.31
C LYS A 108 -19.67 3.64 14.06
N GLU A 109 -18.51 4.11 13.64
CA GLU A 109 -17.82 5.29 14.19
C GLU A 109 -18.22 6.59 13.45
N GLY A 110 -19.16 6.53 12.50
CA GLY A 110 -19.65 7.68 11.73
C GLY A 110 -18.65 8.19 10.68
N GLN A 111 -17.80 7.32 10.16
CA GLN A 111 -16.78 7.63 9.15
C GLN A 111 -16.98 6.81 7.87
N ILE A 112 -16.26 7.16 6.79
CA ILE A 112 -16.33 6.49 5.49
C ILE A 112 -14.93 6.09 5.06
N VAL A 113 -14.71 4.81 4.78
CA VAL A 113 -13.44 4.35 4.21
C VAL A 113 -13.28 4.90 2.79
N LYS A 114 -12.21 5.64 2.55
CA LYS A 114 -11.87 6.20 1.23
C LYS A 114 -10.96 5.26 0.44
N ASP A 115 -9.84 4.91 1.05
CA ASP A 115 -8.75 4.15 0.45
C ASP A 115 -8.19 3.15 1.47
N ILE A 116 -7.63 2.03 1.00
CA ILE A 116 -6.92 1.07 1.84
C ILE A 116 -5.47 0.92 1.36
N TYR A 117 -4.55 1.03 2.29
CA TYR A 117 -3.12 0.81 2.07
C TYR A 117 -2.71 -0.51 2.72
N LEU A 118 -2.10 -1.38 1.92
CA LEU A 118 -1.64 -2.70 2.35
C LEU A 118 -0.11 -2.74 2.31
N VAL A 119 0.50 -2.92 3.47
CA VAL A 119 1.95 -3.07 3.59
C VAL A 119 2.24 -4.55 3.79
N GLN A 120 2.78 -5.19 2.75
CA GLN A 120 3.10 -6.62 2.78
C GLN A 120 4.53 -6.86 3.25
N ILE A 121 4.67 -7.47 4.41
CA ILE A 121 5.94 -7.72 5.09
C ILE A 121 6.27 -9.21 5.00
N PRO A 122 7.24 -9.63 4.17
CA PRO A 122 7.65 -11.03 4.14
C PRO A 122 8.30 -11.42 5.46
N ILE A 123 7.90 -12.56 6.02
CA ILE A 123 8.46 -13.13 7.25
C ILE A 123 8.82 -14.60 7.03
N PRO A 124 9.66 -15.22 7.88
CA PRO A 124 9.87 -16.66 7.82
C PRO A 124 8.54 -17.41 7.97
N GLY A 125 8.15 -18.15 6.93
CA GLY A 125 6.93 -18.97 6.92
C GLY A 125 5.65 -18.27 6.47
N GLY A 126 5.70 -17.03 5.94
CA GLY A 126 4.52 -16.39 5.36
C GLY A 126 4.69 -14.90 5.10
N ILE A 127 3.57 -14.19 5.00
CA ILE A 127 3.52 -12.73 4.84
C ILE A 127 2.63 -12.15 5.93
N VAL A 128 3.09 -11.09 6.58
CA VAL A 128 2.24 -10.24 7.44
C VAL A 128 1.77 -9.06 6.60
N THR A 129 0.48 -8.76 6.66
CA THR A 129 -0.08 -7.58 6.00
C THR A 129 -0.58 -6.61 7.03
N ASP A 130 0.06 -5.44 7.08
CA ASP A 130 -0.46 -4.28 7.80
C ASP A 130 -1.44 -3.54 6.90
N VAL A 131 -2.62 -3.24 7.44
CA VAL A 131 -3.71 -2.63 6.70
C VAL A 131 -4.04 -1.29 7.33
N TYR A 132 -3.99 -0.23 6.53
CA TYR A 132 -4.34 1.12 6.93
C TYR A 132 -5.50 1.59 6.04
N ALA A 133 -6.69 1.76 6.61
CA ALA A 133 -7.85 2.27 5.88
C ALA A 133 -8.06 3.75 6.22
N GLU A 134 -7.93 4.61 5.22
CA GLU A 134 -8.19 6.05 5.36
C GLU A 134 -9.69 6.28 5.55
N VAL A 135 -10.03 7.13 6.53
CA VAL A 135 -11.41 7.45 6.92
C VAL A 135 -11.76 8.94 6.91
#